data_AF-A0A372GAP1-F1
#
_entry.id   AF-A0A372GAP1-F1
#
_cell.length_a   1.000
_cell.length_b   1.000
_cell.length_c   1.000
_cell.angle_alpha   90.00
_cell.angle_beta   90.00
_cell.angle_gamma   90.00
#
_symmetry.space_group_name_H-M   'P 1'
#
loop_
_entity.id
_entity.type
_entity.pdbx_description
1 polymer ?
#
loop_
_entity_poly.entity_id
_entity_poly.type
_entity_poly.pdbx_seq_one_letter_code
_entity_poly.pdbx_strand_id
1 'polypeptide(L)'
;MTYQAMLDRARKFERQGRFGEAAAVFADAAEAMRAHGDWTSAVATQARCARALAAAGRTGEAQRMLDTIDRTAASMPVEVRAGLDAQAAHIMAAAGRTGEAARRAWSAMSGFWSLHDAKRADAAGAHAARLIVKDAGPRGALLPLRELLAQMPPGGDGHRQVTALLADAERRPDRDHDVLVTDPDTAAWGRLAAALAVGAHLAVGNGVAWNTLTDPDDAAGDRVLLERDWGVTDHDSWREQTDALLDARNSDPAIQMVLDRRVRGRDRRVWQAAIVDWCRERDIADETVREIVEMSELILRYESRFRADGILPPDGLVESVYGYDFGRAVNMARWGLGAGYCEAEEAEKCVLTAGQRANQVYTSWRSFSAGYILGRMLRFDDGEFGEWYERSLTGHRVLAEDPDSPWRRMAWG
;
A
#
# COMPACT_ATOMS: atom_id res chain seq x y z
N MET A 1 37.55 4.72 43.53
CA MET A 1 37.30 4.47 42.09
C MET A 1 36.56 5.69 41.55
N THR A 2 36.99 6.28 40.43
CA THR A 2 36.28 7.44 39.86
C THR A 2 34.93 7.01 39.31
N TYR A 3 33.92 7.89 39.28
CA TYR A 3 32.61 7.56 38.70
C TYR A 3 32.71 7.08 37.25
N GLN A 4 33.66 7.65 36.51
CA GLN A 4 33.92 7.25 35.13
C GLN A 4 34.29 5.76 35.02
N ALA A 5 35.16 5.26 35.90
CA ALA A 5 35.55 3.85 35.91
C ALA A 5 34.38 2.92 36.31
N MET A 6 33.49 3.38 37.18
CA MET A 6 32.27 2.65 37.54
C MET A 6 31.30 2.58 36.35
N LEU A 7 31.06 3.70 35.68
CA LEU A 7 30.18 3.76 34.50
C LEU A 7 30.69 2.88 33.35
N ASP A 8 32.00 2.87 33.10
CA ASP A 8 32.58 2.05 32.03
C ASP A 8 32.51 0.55 32.36
N ARG A 9 32.64 0.18 33.64
CA ARG A 9 32.39 -1.18 34.13
C ARG A 9 30.93 -1.58 33.96
N ALA A 10 29.98 -0.71 34.33
CA ALA A 10 28.56 -0.99 34.17
C ALA A 10 28.18 -1.20 32.69
N ARG A 11 28.67 -0.34 31.78
CA ARG A 11 28.50 -0.49 30.33
C ARG A 11 29.08 -1.80 29.79
N LYS A 12 30.21 -2.25 30.36
CA LYS A 12 30.79 -3.56 30.02
C LYS A 12 29.85 -4.70 30.40
N PHE A 13 29.23 -4.65 31.58
CA PHE A 13 28.23 -5.64 31.99
C PHE A 13 26.97 -5.60 31.12
N GLU A 14 26.48 -4.42 30.73
CA GLU A 14 25.36 -4.29 29.77
C GLU A 14 25.67 -5.01 28.44
N ARG A 15 26.86 -4.80 27.88
CA ARG A 15 27.29 -5.47 26.63
C ARG A 15 27.43 -7.00 26.76
N GLN A 16 27.64 -7.50 27.98
CA GLN A 16 27.72 -8.93 28.28
C GLN A 16 26.36 -9.55 28.63
N GLY A 17 25.26 -8.79 28.60
CA GLY A 17 23.94 -9.25 29.04
C GLY A 17 23.79 -9.42 30.55
N ARG A 18 24.78 -8.97 31.34
CA ARG A 18 24.82 -9.09 32.81
C ARG A 18 24.11 -7.91 33.47
N PHE A 19 22.83 -7.76 33.18
CA PHE A 19 22.06 -6.55 33.53
C PHE A 19 21.89 -6.34 35.04
N GLY A 20 21.78 -7.41 35.83
CA GLY A 20 21.71 -7.29 37.30
C GLY A 20 22.99 -6.71 37.92
N GLU A 21 24.15 -7.10 37.40
CA GLU A 21 25.44 -6.57 37.85
C GLU A 21 25.68 -5.15 37.34
N ALA A 22 25.24 -4.84 36.11
CA ALA A 22 25.25 -3.48 35.60
C ALA A 22 24.41 -2.54 36.48
N ALA A 23 23.20 -2.97 36.89
CA ALA A 23 22.32 -2.20 37.76
C ALA A 23 22.97 -1.88 39.10
N ALA A 24 23.61 -2.87 39.75
CA ALA A 24 24.32 -2.66 41.01
C ALA A 24 25.42 -1.59 40.87
N VAL A 25 26.27 -1.68 39.82
CA VAL A 25 27.34 -0.71 39.61
C VAL A 25 26.80 0.70 39.27
N PHE A 26 25.69 0.80 38.55
CA PHE A 26 25.03 2.09 38.31
C PHE A 26 24.43 2.69 39.59
N ALA A 27 23.87 1.86 40.49
CA ALA A 27 23.37 2.33 41.78
C ALA A 27 24.49 2.95 42.62
N ASP A 28 25.61 2.23 42.77
CA ASP A 28 26.78 2.70 43.52
C ASP A 28 27.34 4.02 42.94
N ALA A 29 27.41 4.11 41.60
CA ALA A 29 27.90 5.30 40.92
C ALA A 29 26.98 6.51 41.17
N ALA A 30 25.66 6.31 41.12
CA ALA A 30 24.69 7.36 41.37
C ALA A 30 24.71 7.86 42.83
N GLU A 31 24.84 6.97 43.80
CA GLU A 31 24.98 7.36 45.22
C GLU A 31 26.22 8.21 45.45
N ALA A 32 27.33 7.79 44.86
CA ALA A 32 28.57 8.49 45.05
C ALA A 32 28.54 9.88 44.38
N MET A 33 27.92 10.03 43.19
CA MET A 33 27.68 11.33 42.55
C MET A 33 26.85 12.28 43.43
N ARG A 34 25.80 11.78 44.09
CA ARG A 34 25.01 12.58 45.04
C ARG A 34 25.82 13.07 46.22
N ALA A 35 26.65 12.19 46.79
CA ALA A 35 27.51 12.53 47.90
C ALA A 35 28.49 13.67 47.54
N HIS A 36 28.80 13.85 46.25
CA HIS A 36 29.64 14.92 45.74
C HIS A 36 28.86 16.11 45.17
N GLY A 37 27.52 16.11 45.30
CA GLY A 37 26.65 17.21 44.86
C GLY A 37 26.32 17.24 43.36
N ASP A 38 26.75 16.24 42.58
CA ASP A 38 26.41 16.13 41.16
C ASP A 38 25.05 15.44 40.97
N TRP A 39 23.99 16.18 41.30
CA TRP A 39 22.61 15.69 41.24
C TRP A 39 22.14 15.35 39.82
N THR A 40 22.64 16.07 38.82
CA THR A 40 22.27 15.88 37.42
C THR A 40 22.79 14.55 36.89
N SER A 41 24.09 14.28 37.06
CA SER A 41 24.67 13.00 36.65
C SER A 41 24.14 11.83 37.47
N ALA A 42 23.84 12.06 38.76
CA ALA A 42 23.23 11.06 39.62
C ALA A 42 21.86 10.61 39.08
N VAL A 43 20.98 11.55 38.74
CA VAL A 43 19.65 11.24 38.18
C VAL A 43 19.75 10.50 36.85
N ALA A 44 20.61 10.95 35.94
CA ALA A 44 20.82 10.27 34.65
C ALA A 44 21.35 8.83 34.84
N THR A 45 22.23 8.62 35.82
CA THR A 45 22.81 7.32 36.13
C THR A 45 21.79 6.40 36.81
N GLN A 46 20.92 6.93 37.66
CA GLN A 46 19.81 6.17 38.21
C GLN A 46 18.79 5.74 37.15
N ALA A 47 18.50 6.58 36.16
CA ALA A 47 17.63 6.18 35.06
C ALA A 47 18.21 4.98 34.28
N ARG A 48 19.53 4.94 34.11
CA ARG A 48 20.23 3.77 33.54
C ARG A 48 20.20 2.55 34.46
N CYS A 49 20.33 2.74 35.77
CA CYS A 49 20.13 1.67 36.75
C CYS A 49 18.73 1.04 36.63
N ALA A 50 17.68 1.87 36.61
CA ALA A 50 16.30 1.42 36.44
C ALA A 50 16.11 0.65 35.12
N ARG A 51 16.70 1.12 34.01
CA ARG A 51 16.67 0.39 32.74
C ARG A 51 17.38 -0.96 32.83
N ALA A 52 18.54 -1.03 33.46
CA ALA A 52 19.27 -2.29 33.64
C ALA A 52 18.46 -3.28 34.51
N LEU A 53 17.76 -2.80 35.55
CA LEU A 53 16.83 -3.63 36.32
C LEU A 53 15.69 -4.17 35.46
N ALA A 54 15.09 -3.33 34.60
CA ALA A 54 14.05 -3.76 33.68
C ALA A 54 14.56 -4.83 32.69
N ALA A 55 15.76 -4.65 32.13
CA ALA A 55 16.41 -5.63 31.26
C ALA A 55 16.77 -6.94 31.96
N ALA A 56 16.99 -6.91 33.28
CA ALA A 56 17.17 -8.11 34.11
C ALA A 56 15.84 -8.80 34.50
N GLY A 57 14.69 -8.34 33.99
CA GLY A 57 13.37 -8.87 34.31
C GLY A 57 12.76 -8.33 35.61
N ARG A 58 13.44 -7.41 36.31
CA ARG A 58 12.97 -6.79 37.57
C ARG A 58 12.12 -5.54 37.29
N THR A 59 11.09 -5.69 36.46
CA THR A 59 10.27 -4.58 35.92
C THR A 59 9.56 -3.77 37.00
N GLY A 60 9.02 -4.42 38.04
CA GLY A 60 8.35 -3.74 39.16
C GLY A 60 9.28 -2.87 40.00
N GLU A 61 10.55 -3.26 40.16
CA GLU A 61 11.56 -2.45 40.84
C GLU A 61 12.01 -1.27 39.98
N ALA A 62 12.22 -1.51 38.69
CA ALA A 62 12.54 -0.46 37.73
C ALA A 62 11.46 0.62 37.68
N GLN A 63 10.18 0.26 37.73
CA GLN A 63 9.06 1.21 37.75
C GLN A 63 9.04 2.06 39.03
N ARG A 64 9.16 1.44 40.21
CA ARG A 64 9.21 2.19 41.48
C ARG A 64 10.37 3.19 41.52
N MET A 65 11.51 2.78 40.96
CA MET A 65 12.67 3.66 40.83
C MET A 65 12.39 4.80 39.87
N LEU A 66 11.79 4.53 38.70
CA LEU A 66 11.41 5.55 37.72
C LEU A 66 10.43 6.57 38.30
N ASP A 67 9.39 6.15 39.03
CA ASP A 67 8.41 7.06 39.66
C ASP A 67 9.08 8.01 40.67
N THR A 68 10.11 7.51 41.36
CA THR A 68 10.91 8.32 42.29
C THR A 68 11.77 9.32 41.54
N ILE A 69 12.39 8.90 40.44
CA ILE A 69 13.20 9.77 39.59
C ILE A 69 12.35 10.88 38.96
N ASP A 70 11.18 10.56 38.39
CA ASP A 70 10.30 11.52 37.72
C ASP A 70 9.87 12.65 38.68
N ARG A 71 9.55 12.33 39.95
CA ARG A 71 9.26 13.35 40.98
C ARG A 71 10.42 14.32 41.21
N THR A 72 11.66 13.83 41.16
CA THR A 72 12.85 14.65 41.37
C THR A 72 13.32 15.39 40.12
N ALA A 73 13.01 14.84 38.93
CA ALA A 73 13.47 15.37 37.65
C ALA A 73 12.55 16.45 37.06
N ALA A 74 11.36 16.67 37.63
CA ALA A 74 10.38 17.64 37.13
C ALA A 74 10.96 19.06 36.97
N SER A 75 11.84 19.48 37.89
CA SER A 75 12.50 20.79 37.87
C SER A 75 13.86 20.80 37.17
N MET A 76 14.31 19.68 36.60
CA MET A 76 15.64 19.56 35.99
C MET A 76 15.69 20.10 34.56
N PRO A 77 16.88 20.46 34.05
CA PRO A 77 17.04 20.94 32.67
C PRO A 77 16.52 19.96 31.61
N VAL A 78 16.17 20.49 30.44
CA VAL A 78 15.61 19.71 29.32
C VAL A 78 16.52 18.56 28.87
N GLU A 79 17.85 18.72 28.96
CA GLU A 79 18.81 17.64 28.63
C GLU A 79 18.65 16.42 29.54
N VAL A 80 18.46 16.65 30.83
CA VAL A 80 18.28 15.57 31.81
C VAL A 80 16.93 14.90 31.60
N ARG A 81 15.89 15.69 31.34
CA ARG A 81 14.54 15.17 31.07
C ARG A 81 14.50 14.36 29.78
N ALA A 82 15.10 14.83 28.68
CA ALA A 82 15.17 14.08 27.42
C ALA A 82 15.92 12.75 27.59
N GLY A 83 17.02 12.75 28.35
CA GLY A 83 17.77 11.54 28.69
C GLY A 83 16.96 10.55 29.54
N LEU A 84 16.20 11.06 30.52
CA LEU A 84 15.31 10.28 31.37
C LEU A 84 14.17 9.67 30.56
N ASP A 85 13.49 10.46 29.72
CA ASP A 85 12.40 10.03 28.84
C ASP A 85 12.84 8.88 27.92
N ALA A 86 14.07 8.95 27.39
CA ALA A 86 14.64 7.87 26.59
C ALA A 86 14.83 6.57 27.38
N GLN A 87 15.24 6.63 28.65
CA GLN A 87 15.32 5.42 29.50
C GLN A 87 13.93 4.94 29.92
N ALA A 88 13.03 5.86 30.26
CA ALA A 88 11.66 5.59 30.67
C ALA A 88 10.90 4.81 29.58
N ALA A 89 11.09 5.17 28.31
CA ALA A 89 10.51 4.43 27.19
C ALA A 89 10.88 2.94 27.21
N HIS A 90 12.16 2.62 27.41
CA HIS A 90 12.61 1.22 27.52
C HIS A 90 12.04 0.50 28.75
N ILE A 91 11.99 1.17 29.89
CA ILE A 91 11.46 0.61 31.15
C ILE A 91 9.97 0.29 31.00
N MET A 92 9.19 1.23 30.45
CA MET A 92 7.74 1.06 30.24
C MET A 92 7.44 -0.02 29.20
N ALA A 93 8.22 -0.08 28.11
CA ALA A 93 8.08 -1.12 27.10
C ALA A 93 8.36 -2.53 27.66
N ALA A 94 9.38 -2.67 28.51
CA ALA A 94 9.69 -3.93 29.20
C ALA A 94 8.58 -4.36 30.18
N ALA A 95 7.83 -3.39 30.72
CA ALA A 95 6.69 -3.65 31.59
C ALA A 95 5.35 -3.81 30.84
N GLY A 96 5.35 -3.86 29.50
CA GLY A 96 4.15 -4.02 28.68
C GLY A 96 3.27 -2.78 28.52
N ARG A 97 3.71 -1.61 29.03
CA ARG A 97 2.97 -0.33 28.91
C ARG A 97 3.36 0.39 27.62
N THR A 98 3.04 -0.22 26.47
CA THR A 98 3.58 0.17 25.15
C THR A 98 3.19 1.60 24.74
N GLY A 99 1.93 2.01 24.89
CA GLY A 99 1.50 3.36 24.52
C GLY A 99 2.12 4.47 25.39
N GLU A 100 2.36 4.20 26.68
CA GLU A 100 3.11 5.12 27.54
C GLU A 100 4.57 5.19 27.13
N ALA A 101 5.18 4.05 26.82
CA ALA A 101 6.55 3.99 26.31
C ALA A 101 6.71 4.81 25.02
N ALA A 102 5.74 4.71 24.09
CA ALA A 102 5.73 5.48 22.85
C ALA A 102 5.73 6.99 23.12
N ARG A 103 4.89 7.46 24.06
CA ARG A 103 4.85 8.88 24.47
C ARG A 103 6.17 9.34 25.09
N ARG A 104 6.80 8.54 25.95
CA ARG A 104 8.13 8.88 26.51
C ARG A 104 9.20 8.95 25.42
N ALA A 105 9.21 8.00 24.46
CA ALA A 105 10.16 8.02 23.36
C ALA A 105 9.99 9.25 22.45
N TRP A 106 8.75 9.66 22.17
CA TRP A 106 8.46 10.89 21.43
C TRP A 106 8.95 12.13 22.18
N SER A 107 8.62 12.24 23.47
CA SER A 107 9.09 13.36 24.31
C SER A 107 10.62 13.46 24.34
N ALA A 108 11.32 12.31 24.41
CA ALA A 108 12.77 12.25 24.29
C ALA A 108 13.28 12.77 22.92
N MET A 109 12.64 12.35 21.82
CA MET A 109 12.96 12.82 20.47
C MET A 109 12.86 14.34 20.39
N SER A 110 11.71 14.91 20.79
CA SER A 110 11.47 16.36 20.77
C SER A 110 12.47 17.11 21.66
N GLY A 111 12.78 16.55 22.83
CA GLY A 111 13.77 17.10 23.76
C GLY A 111 15.17 17.15 23.14
N PHE A 112 15.67 16.06 22.58
CA PHE A 112 16.98 16.05 21.90
C PHE A 112 17.01 16.95 20.67
N TRP A 113 15.89 17.04 19.94
CA TRP A 113 15.79 17.93 18.79
C TRP A 113 15.89 19.40 19.19
N SER A 114 15.23 19.80 20.28
CA SER A 114 15.34 21.17 20.83
C SER A 114 16.74 21.52 21.31
N LEU A 115 17.57 20.52 21.62
CA LEU A 115 18.98 20.65 22.01
C LEU A 115 19.94 20.56 20.82
N HIS A 116 19.41 20.49 19.59
CA HIS A 116 20.18 20.31 18.36
C HIS A 116 21.00 19.00 18.30
N ASP A 117 20.60 17.97 19.05
CA ASP A 117 21.20 16.64 18.98
C ASP A 117 20.42 15.75 18.00
N ALA A 118 20.68 15.96 16.71
CA ALA A 118 20.00 15.25 15.62
C ALA A 118 20.15 13.73 15.73
N LYS A 119 21.30 13.24 16.18
CA LYS A 119 21.60 11.81 16.27
C LYS A 119 20.74 11.12 17.32
N ARG A 120 20.64 11.70 18.53
CA ARG A 120 19.79 11.14 19.59
C ARG A 120 18.31 11.34 19.30
N ALA A 121 17.92 12.46 18.68
CA ALA A 121 16.55 12.70 18.24
C ALA A 121 16.11 11.65 17.21
N ASP A 122 16.91 11.39 16.18
CA ASP A 122 16.65 10.41 15.13
C ASP A 122 16.45 8.98 15.71
N ALA A 123 17.36 8.55 16.60
CA ALA A 123 17.25 7.26 17.26
C ALA A 123 16.01 7.14 18.16
N ALA A 124 15.66 8.20 18.90
CA ALA A 124 14.47 8.25 19.75
C ALA A 124 13.17 8.23 18.92
N GLY A 125 13.14 8.94 17.78
CA GLY A 125 12.01 8.94 16.84
C GLY A 125 11.76 7.54 16.27
N ALA A 126 12.81 6.86 15.80
CA ALA A 126 12.68 5.47 15.35
C ALA A 126 12.21 4.51 16.44
N HIS A 127 12.63 4.73 17.69
CA HIS A 127 12.12 3.96 18.82
C HIS A 127 10.63 4.23 19.09
N ALA A 128 10.21 5.49 19.07
CA ALA A 128 8.82 5.89 19.22
C ALA A 128 7.94 5.24 18.14
N ALA A 129 8.34 5.32 16.87
CA ALA A 129 7.62 4.72 15.75
C ALA A 129 7.34 3.22 15.96
N ARG A 130 8.36 2.43 16.33
CA ARG A 130 8.19 1.00 16.62
C ARG A 130 7.21 0.73 17.76
N LEU A 131 7.23 1.57 18.79
CA LEU A 131 6.31 1.44 19.92
C LEU A 131 4.88 1.84 19.56
N ILE A 132 4.70 2.89 18.75
CA ILE A 132 3.40 3.32 18.23
C ILE A 132 2.75 2.18 17.42
N VAL A 133 3.50 1.58 16.49
CA VAL A 133 3.01 0.45 15.69
C VAL A 133 2.65 -0.74 16.58
N LYS A 134 3.47 -1.05 17.58
CA LYS A 134 3.21 -2.14 18.52
C LYS A 134 1.97 -1.90 19.40
N ASP A 135 1.68 -0.66 19.77
CA ASP A 135 0.57 -0.29 20.67
C ASP A 135 -0.77 -0.18 19.92
N ALA A 136 -0.79 0.58 18.82
CA ALA A 136 -2.00 0.92 18.09
C ALA A 136 -2.28 -0.01 16.89
N GLY A 137 -1.34 -0.91 16.59
CA GLY A 137 -1.32 -1.67 15.34
C GLY A 137 -0.99 -0.79 14.12
N PRO A 138 -0.78 -1.39 12.94
CA PRO A 138 -0.40 -0.66 11.72
C PRO A 138 -1.36 0.49 11.37
N ARG A 139 -2.69 0.26 11.46
CA ARG A 139 -3.70 1.27 11.08
C ARG A 139 -3.79 2.43 12.07
N GLY A 140 -3.83 2.13 13.37
CA GLY A 140 -3.86 3.15 14.40
C GLY A 140 -2.58 3.99 14.44
N ALA A 141 -1.49 3.48 13.85
CA ALA A 141 -0.21 4.16 13.78
C ALA A 141 -0.09 5.17 12.62
N LEU A 142 -0.96 5.17 11.60
CA LEU A 142 -0.78 6.00 10.40
C LEU A 142 -0.66 7.51 10.70
N LEU A 143 -1.65 8.07 11.40
CA LEU A 143 -1.65 9.50 11.75
C LEU A 143 -0.48 9.83 12.70
N PRO A 144 -0.27 9.10 13.82
CA PRO A 144 0.88 9.33 14.69
C PRO A 144 2.24 9.21 14.00
N LEU A 145 2.42 8.28 13.05
CA LEU A 145 3.67 8.12 12.31
C LEU A 145 3.92 9.30 11.36
N ARG A 146 2.89 9.83 10.69
CA ARG A 146 3.00 11.04 9.86
C ARG A 146 3.38 12.27 10.69
N GLU A 147 2.71 12.44 11.82
CA GLU A 147 3.00 13.54 12.77
C GLU A 147 4.42 13.43 13.35
N LEU A 148 4.86 12.22 13.67
CA LEU A 148 6.21 11.95 14.16
C LEU A 148 7.25 12.28 13.10
N LEU A 149 7.06 11.78 11.87
CA LEU A 149 7.99 11.98 10.76
C LEU A 149 8.15 13.48 10.44
N ALA A 150 7.06 14.25 10.49
CA ALA A 150 7.09 15.70 10.27
C ALA A 150 7.92 16.47 11.32
N GLN A 151 8.14 15.88 12.50
CA GLN A 151 8.91 16.48 13.59
C GLN A 151 10.34 15.91 13.71
N MET A 152 10.67 14.89 12.93
CA MET A 152 11.98 14.23 12.99
C MET A 152 13.05 14.99 12.18
N PRO A 153 14.34 14.85 12.55
CA PRO A 153 15.44 15.31 11.71
C PRO A 153 15.41 14.61 10.34
N PRO A 154 15.44 15.33 9.20
CA PRO A 154 15.43 14.72 7.88
C PRO A 154 16.77 14.03 7.57
N GLY A 155 16.73 12.99 6.74
CA GLY A 155 17.93 12.34 6.17
C GLY A 155 18.66 11.34 7.08
N GLY A 156 18.25 11.22 8.35
CA GLY A 156 18.79 10.22 9.30
C GLY A 156 18.37 8.77 9.02
N ASP A 157 19.07 7.82 9.63
CA ASP A 157 18.74 6.39 9.53
C ASP A 157 17.37 6.10 10.18
N GLY A 158 17.10 6.75 11.31
CA GLY A 158 15.84 6.67 12.01
C GLY A 158 14.69 7.23 11.18
N HIS A 159 14.88 8.39 10.55
CA HIS A 159 13.91 8.95 9.60
C HIS A 159 13.58 7.94 8.50
N ARG A 160 14.57 7.29 7.88
CA ARG A 160 14.34 6.25 6.87
C ARG A 160 13.58 5.04 7.44
N GLN A 161 13.90 4.61 8.66
CA GLN A 161 13.15 3.55 9.34
C GLN A 161 11.68 3.93 9.59
N VAL A 162 11.41 5.16 10.00
CA VAL A 162 10.03 5.63 10.22
C VAL A 162 9.28 5.75 8.90
N THR A 163 9.92 6.23 7.83
CA THR A 163 9.33 6.22 6.47
C THR A 163 8.97 4.80 6.04
N ALA A 164 9.86 3.82 6.25
CA ALA A 164 9.59 2.42 5.91
C ALA A 164 8.45 1.82 6.75
N LEU A 165 8.40 2.14 8.06
CA LEU A 165 7.31 1.71 8.94
C LEU A 165 5.98 2.36 8.56
N LEU A 166 5.98 3.62 8.12
CA LEU A 166 4.78 4.29 7.62
C LEU A 166 4.29 3.62 6.32
N ALA A 167 5.20 3.36 5.38
CA ALA A 167 4.85 2.63 4.15
C ALA A 167 4.32 1.22 4.44
N ASP A 168 4.93 0.50 5.39
CA ASP A 168 4.44 -0.82 5.86
C ASP A 168 3.08 -0.73 6.55
N ALA A 169 2.85 0.31 7.37
CA ALA A 169 1.57 0.56 8.01
C ALA A 169 0.47 0.99 7.02
N GLU A 170 0.87 1.63 5.92
CA GLU A 170 0.00 1.94 4.79
C GLU A 170 -0.36 0.67 4.02
N ARG A 171 0.56 -0.30 3.89
CA ARG A 171 0.28 -1.60 3.26
C ARG A 171 -0.95 -2.28 3.88
N ARG A 172 -1.78 -2.88 3.02
CA ARG A 172 -3.04 -3.56 3.37
C ARG A 172 -2.93 -5.06 3.07
N PRO A 173 -2.28 -5.84 3.94
CA PRO A 173 -2.17 -7.29 3.72
C PRO A 173 -3.52 -8.02 3.81
N ASP A 174 -4.59 -7.33 4.25
CA ASP A 174 -5.95 -7.85 4.34
C ASP A 174 -6.85 -7.48 3.16
N ARG A 175 -6.37 -6.66 2.20
CA ARG A 175 -7.13 -6.24 1.02
C ARG A 175 -6.22 -6.08 -0.18
N ASP A 176 -6.30 -7.01 -1.13
CA ASP A 176 -5.42 -7.07 -2.32
C ASP A 176 -5.55 -5.88 -3.31
N HIS A 177 -6.42 -4.88 -3.09
CA HIS A 177 -6.95 -4.01 -4.16
C HIS A 177 -6.71 -2.49 -4.05
N ASP A 178 -5.72 -1.97 -3.29
CA ASP A 178 -5.61 -0.50 -3.08
C ASP A 178 -4.20 0.13 -3.09
N VAL A 179 -3.17 -0.59 -3.56
CA VAL A 179 -1.80 -0.05 -3.67
C VAL A 179 -1.20 -0.32 -5.05
N LEU A 180 -0.48 0.67 -5.58
CA LEU A 180 0.34 0.49 -6.77
C LEU A 180 1.65 -0.21 -6.39
N VAL A 181 1.87 -1.42 -6.89
CA VAL A 181 3.13 -2.15 -6.72
C VAL A 181 3.96 -2.01 -7.99
N THR A 182 5.18 -1.51 -7.86
CA THR A 182 6.16 -1.42 -8.96
C THR A 182 7.39 -2.22 -8.57
N ASP A 183 7.77 -3.17 -9.40
CA ASP A 183 9.00 -3.93 -9.24
C ASP A 183 10.20 -3.02 -9.59
N PRO A 184 11.15 -2.79 -8.66
CA PRO A 184 12.28 -1.91 -8.89
C PRO A 184 13.31 -2.45 -9.90
N ASP A 185 13.30 -3.76 -10.17
CA ASP A 185 14.28 -4.42 -11.03
C ASP A 185 13.82 -4.49 -12.50
N THR A 186 12.57 -4.09 -12.78
CA THR A 186 12.01 -4.04 -14.13
C THR A 186 11.75 -2.61 -14.62
N ALA A 187 11.83 -2.40 -15.93
CA ALA A 187 11.69 -1.07 -16.51
C ALA A 187 10.27 -0.50 -16.28
N ALA A 188 10.19 0.63 -15.59
CA ALA A 188 8.93 1.36 -15.37
C ALA A 188 8.55 2.32 -16.52
N TRP A 189 9.28 2.26 -17.65
CA TRP A 189 9.07 3.12 -18.82
C TRP A 189 9.42 2.37 -20.12
N GLY A 190 8.93 2.89 -21.25
CA GLY A 190 9.15 2.30 -22.58
C GLY A 190 7.93 1.52 -23.09
N ARG A 191 8.06 0.97 -24.29
CA ARG A 191 6.93 0.37 -25.03
C ARG A 191 6.29 -0.81 -24.29
N LEU A 192 7.11 -1.70 -23.73
CA LEU A 192 6.62 -2.85 -22.98
C LEU A 192 5.95 -2.41 -21.67
N ALA A 193 6.56 -1.47 -20.92
CA ALA A 193 5.96 -0.92 -19.71
C ALA A 193 4.61 -0.25 -20.01
N ALA A 194 4.51 0.55 -21.07
CA ALA A 194 3.24 1.16 -21.48
C ALA A 194 2.17 0.10 -21.81
N ALA A 195 2.55 -0.99 -22.48
CA ALA A 195 1.65 -2.11 -22.76
C ALA A 195 1.26 -2.90 -21.50
N LEU A 196 2.18 -3.13 -20.56
CA LEU A 196 1.89 -3.73 -19.25
C LEU A 196 0.95 -2.86 -18.42
N ALA A 197 1.06 -1.53 -18.52
CA ALA A 197 0.19 -0.58 -17.84
C ALA A 197 -1.30 -0.68 -18.26
N VAL A 198 -1.60 -1.27 -19.42
CA VAL A 198 -2.97 -1.62 -19.84
C VAL A 198 -3.56 -2.72 -18.95
N GLY A 199 -2.73 -3.64 -18.44
CA GLY A 199 -3.12 -4.68 -17.50
C GLY A 199 -3.19 -4.22 -16.04
N ALA A 200 -2.84 -2.97 -15.74
CA ALA A 200 -2.59 -2.51 -14.38
C ALA A 200 -3.84 -2.50 -13.47
N HIS A 201 -5.05 -2.42 -14.03
CA HIS A 201 -6.29 -2.54 -13.25
C HIS A 201 -6.35 -3.85 -12.47
N LEU A 202 -5.99 -4.95 -13.12
CA LEU A 202 -5.99 -6.26 -12.48
C LEU A 202 -4.76 -6.46 -11.60
N ALA A 203 -3.60 -5.88 -11.98
CA ALA A 203 -2.39 -5.93 -11.16
C ALA A 203 -2.59 -5.22 -9.80
N VAL A 204 -3.13 -3.99 -9.81
CA VAL A 204 -3.52 -3.26 -8.58
C VAL A 204 -4.59 -4.03 -7.82
N GLY A 205 -5.52 -4.67 -8.52
CA GLY A 205 -6.50 -5.52 -7.89
C GLY A 205 -5.88 -6.74 -7.20
N ASN A 206 -4.87 -7.35 -7.77
CA ASN A 206 -4.29 -8.57 -7.20
C ASN A 206 -3.11 -8.29 -6.26
N GLY A 207 -2.79 -7.02 -6.01
CA GLY A 207 -1.65 -6.63 -5.17
C GLY A 207 -0.29 -6.99 -5.76
N VAL A 208 -0.20 -7.22 -7.07
CA VAL A 208 1.04 -7.63 -7.76
C VAL A 208 1.67 -6.49 -8.54
N ALA A 209 2.98 -6.60 -8.82
CA ALA A 209 3.70 -5.60 -9.60
C ALA A 209 3.08 -5.41 -11.00
N TRP A 210 2.90 -4.16 -11.44
CA TRP A 210 2.31 -3.88 -12.76
C TRP A 210 3.31 -3.99 -13.92
N ASN A 211 4.61 -3.80 -13.67
CA ASN A 211 5.66 -3.63 -14.67
C ASN A 211 6.50 -4.88 -14.95
N THR A 212 6.07 -6.05 -14.49
CA THR A 212 6.76 -7.32 -14.76
C THR A 212 5.90 -8.29 -15.59
N LEU A 213 6.57 -9.05 -16.46
CA LEU A 213 5.94 -10.12 -17.26
C LEU A 213 5.71 -11.40 -16.44
N THR A 214 6.43 -11.60 -15.35
CA THR A 214 6.30 -12.80 -14.52
C THR A 214 6.57 -12.47 -13.05
N ASP A 215 5.84 -13.14 -12.16
CA ASP A 215 6.19 -13.22 -10.76
C ASP A 215 6.79 -14.62 -10.52
N PRO A 216 8.12 -14.75 -10.41
CA PRO A 216 8.77 -16.05 -10.31
C PRO A 216 8.40 -16.79 -9.00
N ASP A 217 7.88 -16.09 -7.99
CA ASP A 217 7.54 -16.68 -6.69
C ASP A 217 6.15 -17.33 -6.66
N ASP A 218 5.30 -17.14 -7.69
CA ASP A 218 3.91 -17.66 -7.72
C ASP A 218 3.52 -18.49 -8.97
N ALA A 219 4.50 -19.12 -9.63
CA ALA A 219 4.25 -20.00 -10.78
C ALA A 219 3.24 -21.14 -10.50
N ALA A 220 3.17 -21.62 -9.25
CA ALA A 220 2.21 -22.64 -8.84
C ALA A 220 0.78 -22.07 -8.68
N GLY A 221 0.63 -20.84 -8.19
CA GLY A 221 -0.65 -20.15 -8.09
C GLY A 221 -1.25 -19.86 -9.46
N ASP A 222 -0.42 -19.46 -10.43
CA ASP A 222 -0.85 -19.20 -11.81
C ASP A 222 -1.49 -20.42 -12.48
N ARG A 223 -0.91 -21.62 -12.31
CA ARG A 223 -1.51 -22.87 -12.83
C ARG A 223 -2.88 -23.15 -12.22
N VAL A 224 -3.00 -23.02 -10.89
CA VAL A 224 -4.26 -23.27 -10.17
C VAL A 224 -5.33 -22.28 -10.61
N LEU A 225 -4.98 -21.00 -10.77
CA LEU A 225 -5.89 -19.96 -11.24
C LEU A 225 -6.36 -20.22 -12.67
N LEU A 226 -5.43 -20.55 -13.58
CA LEU A 226 -5.73 -20.82 -14.98
C LEU A 226 -6.65 -22.04 -15.15
N GLU A 227 -6.37 -23.13 -14.43
CA GLU A 227 -7.22 -24.32 -14.47
C GLU A 227 -8.61 -24.03 -13.89
N ARG A 228 -8.68 -23.40 -12.71
CA ARG A 228 -9.94 -23.15 -11.98
C ARG A 228 -10.86 -22.15 -12.68
N ASP A 229 -10.32 -21.01 -13.10
CA ASP A 229 -11.13 -19.87 -13.54
C ASP A 229 -11.26 -19.77 -15.07
N TRP A 230 -10.37 -20.45 -15.81
CA TRP A 230 -10.31 -20.36 -17.27
C TRP A 230 -10.32 -21.72 -17.98
N GLY A 231 -10.18 -22.83 -17.25
CA GLY A 231 -10.08 -24.17 -17.84
C GLY A 231 -8.82 -24.35 -18.71
N VAL A 232 -7.77 -23.58 -18.44
CA VAL A 232 -6.50 -23.61 -19.19
C VAL A 232 -5.53 -24.55 -18.49
N THR A 233 -5.05 -25.56 -19.21
CA THR A 233 -4.15 -26.61 -18.66
C THR A 233 -2.86 -26.80 -19.45
N ASP A 234 -2.73 -26.16 -20.61
CA ASP A 234 -1.61 -26.29 -21.55
C ASP A 234 -1.45 -25.06 -22.46
N HIS A 235 -0.44 -25.08 -23.34
CA HIS A 235 -0.15 -24.01 -24.31
C HIS A 235 -1.31 -23.73 -25.26
N ASP A 236 -1.94 -24.78 -25.82
CA ASP A 236 -2.99 -24.63 -26.83
C ASP A 236 -4.26 -23.97 -26.25
N SER A 237 -4.72 -24.44 -25.08
CA SER A 237 -5.87 -23.84 -24.37
C SER A 237 -5.57 -22.42 -23.90
N TRP A 238 -4.34 -22.15 -23.44
CA TRP A 238 -3.91 -20.79 -23.10
C TRP A 238 -3.90 -19.85 -24.31
N ARG A 239 -3.40 -20.34 -25.45
CA ARG A 239 -3.33 -19.59 -26.71
C ARG A 239 -4.72 -19.23 -27.21
N GLU A 240 -5.66 -20.17 -27.18
CA GLU A 240 -7.07 -19.93 -27.52
C GLU A 240 -7.70 -18.83 -26.67
N GLN A 241 -7.54 -18.89 -25.34
CA GLN A 241 -8.06 -17.87 -24.42
C GLN A 241 -7.40 -16.51 -24.64
N THR A 242 -6.09 -16.49 -24.87
CA THR A 242 -5.35 -15.26 -25.16
C THR A 242 -5.84 -14.60 -26.44
N ASP A 243 -6.02 -15.37 -27.51
CA ASP A 243 -6.49 -14.85 -28.79
C ASP A 243 -7.95 -14.37 -28.70
N ALA A 244 -8.81 -15.05 -27.94
CA ALA A 244 -10.17 -14.59 -27.67
C ALA A 244 -10.20 -13.25 -26.92
N LEU A 245 -9.34 -13.05 -25.93
CA LEU A 245 -9.21 -11.78 -25.20
C LEU A 245 -8.65 -10.67 -26.09
N LEU A 246 -7.62 -10.97 -26.89
CA LEU A 246 -7.07 -10.02 -27.83
C LEU A 246 -8.15 -9.60 -28.84
N ASP A 247 -8.95 -10.53 -29.36
CA ASP A 247 -10.05 -10.27 -30.29
C ASP A 247 -11.31 -9.68 -29.63
N ALA A 248 -11.25 -9.35 -28.33
CA ALA A 248 -12.36 -8.81 -27.55
C ALA A 248 -13.65 -9.67 -27.61
N ARG A 249 -13.47 -11.00 -27.62
CA ARG A 249 -14.55 -12.01 -27.66
C ARG A 249 -14.88 -12.61 -26.30
N ASN A 250 -14.34 -12.09 -25.20
CA ASN A 250 -14.61 -12.61 -23.85
C ASN A 250 -15.87 -11.97 -23.24
N SER A 251 -16.29 -10.80 -23.72
CA SER A 251 -17.53 -10.14 -23.34
C SER A 251 -18.64 -10.37 -24.37
N ASP A 252 -19.92 -10.25 -23.97
CA ASP A 252 -21.06 -10.37 -24.89
C ASP A 252 -20.96 -9.29 -26.00
N PRO A 253 -20.92 -9.69 -27.30
CA PRO A 253 -20.83 -8.74 -28.41
C PRO A 253 -22.01 -7.75 -28.47
N ALA A 254 -23.16 -8.09 -27.89
CA ALA A 254 -24.31 -7.18 -27.79
C ALA A 254 -23.96 -5.88 -27.06
N ILE A 255 -23.06 -5.93 -26.05
CA ILE A 255 -22.67 -4.75 -25.28
C ILE A 255 -22.01 -3.69 -26.18
N GLN A 256 -20.98 -4.08 -26.95
CA GLN A 256 -20.32 -3.14 -27.85
C GLN A 256 -21.27 -2.68 -28.95
N MET A 257 -22.10 -3.59 -29.49
CA MET A 257 -23.11 -3.22 -30.48
C MET A 257 -24.02 -2.10 -29.96
N VAL A 258 -24.52 -2.20 -28.72
CA VAL A 258 -25.36 -1.17 -28.08
C VAL A 258 -24.62 0.16 -28.04
N LEU A 259 -23.36 0.17 -27.61
CA LEU A 259 -22.53 1.38 -27.58
C LEU A 259 -22.33 1.98 -28.97
N ASP A 260 -22.07 1.16 -29.99
CA ASP A 260 -21.87 1.60 -31.38
C ASP A 260 -23.10 2.30 -31.96
N ARG A 261 -24.31 2.01 -31.45
CA ARG A 261 -25.54 2.69 -31.90
C ARG A 261 -25.58 4.16 -31.52
N ARG A 262 -24.75 4.63 -30.57
CA ARG A 262 -24.67 6.05 -30.17
C ARG A 262 -24.20 6.99 -31.28
N VAL A 263 -23.63 6.47 -32.36
CA VAL A 263 -23.29 7.25 -33.56
C VAL A 263 -24.50 7.99 -34.16
N ARG A 264 -25.72 7.49 -33.90
CA ARG A 264 -26.98 8.11 -34.37
C ARG A 264 -27.48 9.25 -33.48
N GLY A 265 -26.97 9.36 -32.25
CA GLY A 265 -27.34 10.41 -31.30
C GLY A 265 -27.11 9.98 -29.85
N ARG A 266 -26.75 10.95 -29.01
CA ARG A 266 -26.49 10.75 -27.56
C ARG A 266 -27.75 10.90 -26.69
N ASP A 267 -28.83 11.44 -27.24
CA ASP A 267 -30.12 11.50 -26.54
C ASP A 267 -30.65 10.08 -26.30
N ARG A 268 -31.12 9.82 -25.08
CA ARG A 268 -31.58 8.50 -24.64
C ARG A 268 -32.59 7.88 -25.59
N ARG A 269 -33.60 8.65 -26.03
CA ARG A 269 -34.67 8.13 -26.90
C ARG A 269 -34.15 7.85 -28.31
N VAL A 270 -33.31 8.75 -28.83
CA VAL A 270 -32.69 8.59 -30.15
C VAL A 270 -31.79 7.36 -30.18
N TRP A 271 -30.99 7.18 -29.12
CA TRP A 271 -30.10 6.03 -29.01
C TRP A 271 -30.86 4.71 -28.91
N GLN A 272 -31.90 4.65 -28.08
CA GLN A 272 -32.73 3.45 -27.96
C GLN A 272 -33.50 3.11 -29.22
N ALA A 273 -34.01 4.12 -29.94
CA ALA A 273 -34.63 3.90 -31.24
C ALA A 273 -33.62 3.28 -32.22
N ALA A 274 -32.38 3.77 -32.26
CA ALA A 274 -31.33 3.21 -33.12
C ALA A 274 -30.93 1.76 -32.77
N ILE A 275 -31.02 1.38 -31.49
CA ILE A 275 -30.86 -0.01 -31.03
C ILE A 275 -32.00 -0.88 -31.57
N VAL A 276 -33.26 -0.46 -31.34
CA VAL A 276 -34.44 -1.20 -31.77
C VAL A 276 -34.47 -1.36 -33.29
N ASP A 277 -34.16 -0.31 -34.04
CA ASP A 277 -34.11 -0.35 -35.50
C ASP A 277 -33.05 -1.34 -35.99
N TRP A 278 -31.85 -1.34 -35.40
CA TRP A 278 -30.78 -2.29 -35.74
C TRP A 278 -31.18 -3.73 -35.47
N CYS A 279 -31.88 -3.99 -34.36
CA CYS A 279 -32.39 -5.30 -34.00
C CYS A 279 -33.49 -5.78 -34.97
N ARG A 280 -34.43 -4.89 -35.32
CA ARG A 280 -35.51 -5.20 -36.26
C ARG A 280 -35.00 -5.50 -37.67
N GLU A 281 -34.00 -4.77 -38.14
CA GLU A 281 -33.32 -5.03 -39.43
C GLU A 281 -32.68 -6.43 -39.51
N ARG A 282 -32.47 -7.09 -38.38
CA ARG A 282 -31.81 -8.41 -38.26
C ARG A 282 -32.75 -9.49 -37.76
N ASP A 283 -34.06 -9.20 -37.72
CA ASP A 283 -35.10 -10.13 -37.27
C ASP A 283 -34.80 -10.70 -35.87
N ILE A 284 -34.22 -9.89 -34.98
CA ILE A 284 -33.99 -10.26 -33.58
C ILE A 284 -35.33 -10.35 -32.86
N ALA A 285 -35.53 -11.40 -32.06
CA ALA A 285 -36.77 -11.64 -31.34
C ALA A 285 -37.10 -10.52 -30.33
N ASP A 286 -38.38 -10.17 -30.21
CA ASP A 286 -38.85 -9.05 -29.37
C ASP A 286 -38.45 -9.16 -27.89
N GLU A 287 -38.27 -10.38 -27.36
CA GLU A 287 -37.75 -10.61 -26.01
C GLU A 287 -36.30 -10.11 -25.89
N THR A 288 -35.43 -10.54 -26.80
CA THR A 288 -34.02 -10.12 -26.85
C THR A 288 -33.91 -8.62 -27.13
N VAL A 289 -34.81 -8.04 -27.93
CA VAL A 289 -34.83 -6.58 -28.12
C VAL A 289 -35.09 -5.85 -26.81
N ARG A 290 -36.00 -6.36 -25.95
CA ARG A 290 -36.26 -5.79 -24.63
C ARG A 290 -35.02 -5.87 -23.74
N GLU A 291 -34.35 -7.02 -23.68
CA GLU A 291 -33.11 -7.23 -22.91
C GLU A 291 -31.99 -6.26 -23.36
N ILE A 292 -31.80 -6.08 -24.68
CA ILE A 292 -30.79 -5.16 -25.23
C ILE A 292 -31.14 -3.70 -24.89
N VAL A 293 -32.42 -3.33 -24.89
CA VAL A 293 -32.86 -1.98 -24.48
C VAL A 293 -32.65 -1.79 -22.97
N GLU A 294 -32.93 -2.79 -22.13
CA GLU A 294 -32.64 -2.76 -20.70
C GLU A 294 -31.14 -2.62 -20.40
N MET A 295 -30.29 -3.30 -21.17
CA MET A 295 -28.84 -3.12 -21.09
C MET A 295 -28.41 -1.67 -21.37
N SER A 296 -29.07 -0.96 -22.30
CA SER A 296 -28.80 0.45 -22.54
C SER A 296 -29.12 1.34 -21.31
N GLU A 297 -30.16 1.00 -20.55
CA GLU A 297 -30.51 1.68 -19.30
C GLU A 297 -29.48 1.41 -18.20
N LEU A 298 -29.03 0.15 -18.10
CA LEU A 298 -27.98 -0.23 -17.17
C LEU A 298 -26.67 0.51 -17.47
N ILE A 299 -26.30 0.66 -18.74
CA ILE A 299 -25.15 1.48 -19.16
C ILE A 299 -25.32 2.93 -18.71
N LEU A 300 -26.49 3.55 -18.91
CA LEU A 300 -26.74 4.92 -18.45
C LEU A 300 -26.61 5.06 -16.92
N ARG A 301 -27.06 4.04 -16.18
CA ARG A 301 -26.94 3.99 -14.72
C ARG A 301 -25.46 3.94 -14.29
N TYR A 302 -24.64 3.11 -14.92
CA TYR A 302 -23.19 3.09 -14.64
C TYR A 302 -22.50 4.37 -15.04
N GLU A 303 -22.78 4.93 -16.22
CA GLU A 303 -22.18 6.20 -16.65
C GLU A 303 -22.54 7.35 -15.69
N SER A 304 -23.79 7.38 -15.20
CA SER A 304 -24.19 8.36 -14.17
C SER A 304 -23.37 8.19 -12.90
N ARG A 305 -23.13 6.95 -12.47
CA ARG A 305 -22.32 6.66 -11.28
C ARG A 305 -20.84 7.00 -11.50
N PHE A 306 -20.28 6.65 -12.65
CA PHE A 306 -18.91 6.98 -13.04
C PHE A 306 -18.66 8.48 -13.03
N ARG A 307 -19.63 9.29 -13.49
CA ARG A 307 -19.56 10.75 -13.40
C ARG A 307 -19.58 11.25 -11.95
N ALA A 308 -20.46 10.68 -11.12
CA ALA A 308 -20.55 11.04 -9.70
C ALA A 308 -19.26 10.71 -8.92
N ASP A 309 -18.61 9.59 -9.25
CA ASP A 309 -17.39 9.13 -8.58
C ASP A 309 -16.08 9.63 -9.23
N GLY A 310 -16.17 10.39 -10.33
CA GLY A 310 -15.03 11.03 -10.99
C GLY A 310 -14.28 10.16 -12.01
N ILE A 311 -14.78 8.96 -12.36
CA ILE A 311 -14.22 8.10 -13.41
C ILE A 311 -14.39 8.76 -14.78
N LEU A 312 -15.56 9.37 -15.02
CA LEU A 312 -15.88 10.11 -16.23
C LEU A 312 -15.97 11.62 -15.95
N PRO A 313 -15.63 12.50 -16.91
CA PRO A 313 -15.95 13.91 -16.82
C PRO A 313 -17.48 14.15 -16.89
N PRO A 314 -17.99 15.35 -16.54
CA PRO A 314 -19.43 15.64 -16.48
C PRO A 314 -20.25 15.28 -17.74
N ASP A 315 -19.67 15.45 -18.92
CA ASP A 315 -20.30 15.08 -20.21
C ASP A 315 -19.67 13.82 -20.84
N GLY A 316 -18.86 13.10 -20.05
CA GLY A 316 -18.16 11.90 -20.46
C GLY A 316 -19.09 10.71 -20.63
N LEU A 317 -18.76 9.88 -21.61
CA LEU A 317 -19.45 8.65 -21.97
C LEU A 317 -18.43 7.53 -22.16
N VAL A 318 -18.86 6.28 -22.04
CA VAL A 318 -18.06 5.12 -22.42
C VAL A 318 -18.34 4.79 -23.88
N GLU A 319 -17.29 4.73 -24.70
CA GLU A 319 -17.41 4.45 -26.14
C GLU A 319 -17.13 2.97 -26.48
N SER A 320 -16.39 2.27 -25.63
CA SER A 320 -16.11 0.85 -25.79
C SER A 320 -15.91 0.15 -24.45
N VAL A 321 -16.20 -1.15 -24.41
CA VAL A 321 -15.91 -2.04 -23.27
C VAL A 321 -14.70 -2.95 -23.48
N TYR A 322 -14.09 -2.91 -24.67
CA TYR A 322 -12.97 -3.80 -25.03
C TYR A 322 -11.75 -3.67 -24.13
N GLY A 323 -11.63 -2.57 -23.38
CA GLY A 323 -10.56 -2.35 -22.43
C GLY A 323 -10.53 -3.43 -21.36
N TYR A 324 -11.69 -4.01 -21.00
CA TYR A 324 -11.77 -5.11 -20.05
C TYR A 324 -11.02 -6.34 -20.56
N ASP A 325 -11.27 -6.72 -21.82
CA ASP A 325 -10.64 -7.86 -22.45
C ASP A 325 -9.15 -7.60 -22.71
N PHE A 326 -8.76 -6.40 -23.18
CA PHE A 326 -7.34 -6.05 -23.40
C PHE A 326 -6.53 -6.03 -22.09
N GLY A 327 -7.09 -5.48 -21.01
CA GLY A 327 -6.45 -5.50 -19.70
C GLY A 327 -6.29 -6.93 -19.17
N ARG A 328 -7.27 -7.81 -19.40
CA ARG A 328 -7.13 -9.24 -19.08
C ARG A 328 -6.15 -9.97 -19.99
N ALA A 329 -6.06 -9.63 -21.27
CA ALA A 329 -5.09 -10.22 -22.20
C ALA A 329 -3.65 -10.02 -21.71
N VAL A 330 -3.33 -8.83 -21.18
CA VAL A 330 -2.03 -8.55 -20.57
C VAL A 330 -1.75 -9.51 -19.40
N ASN A 331 -2.74 -9.74 -18.53
CA ASN A 331 -2.56 -10.62 -17.38
C ASN A 331 -2.59 -12.11 -17.75
N MET A 332 -3.36 -12.49 -18.76
CA MET A 332 -3.34 -13.84 -19.34
C MET A 332 -1.95 -14.18 -19.89
N ALA A 333 -1.28 -13.21 -20.54
CA ALA A 333 0.10 -13.39 -20.97
C ALA A 333 1.08 -13.63 -19.81
N ARG A 334 0.88 -12.90 -18.70
CA ARG A 334 1.70 -13.04 -17.49
C ARG A 334 1.48 -14.40 -16.81
N TRP A 335 0.23 -14.80 -16.61
CA TRP A 335 -0.11 -16.10 -16.02
C TRP A 335 0.35 -17.27 -16.90
N GLY A 336 0.23 -17.14 -18.23
CA GLY A 336 0.74 -18.16 -19.15
C GLY A 336 2.25 -18.37 -19.03
N LEU A 337 3.00 -17.27 -18.91
CA LEU A 337 4.44 -17.31 -18.70
C LEU A 337 4.79 -17.91 -17.33
N GLY A 338 4.14 -17.46 -16.27
CA GLY A 338 4.34 -17.98 -14.91
C GLY A 338 4.01 -19.47 -14.78
N ALA A 339 2.93 -19.92 -15.42
CA ALA A 339 2.55 -21.33 -15.47
C ALA A 339 3.49 -22.21 -16.34
N GLY A 340 4.31 -21.60 -17.20
CA GLY A 340 5.14 -22.31 -18.17
C GLY A 340 4.36 -22.82 -19.39
N TYR A 341 3.23 -22.18 -19.70
CA TYR A 341 2.44 -22.46 -20.91
C TYR A 341 2.87 -21.64 -22.12
N CYS A 342 3.78 -20.67 -21.96
CA CYS A 342 4.39 -19.95 -23.07
C CYS A 342 5.79 -19.44 -22.73
N GLU A 343 6.56 -19.10 -23.76
CA GLU A 343 7.88 -18.48 -23.60
C GLU A 343 7.78 -16.96 -23.42
N ALA A 344 8.83 -16.35 -22.87
CA ALA A 344 8.86 -14.91 -22.57
C ALA A 344 8.62 -14.03 -23.80
N GLU A 345 9.19 -14.40 -24.96
CA GLU A 345 9.00 -13.70 -26.23
C GLU A 345 7.54 -13.71 -26.69
N GLU A 346 6.85 -14.83 -26.44
CA GLU A 346 5.46 -15.02 -26.83
C GLU A 346 4.53 -14.21 -25.91
N ALA A 347 4.79 -14.22 -24.60
CA ALA A 347 4.10 -13.39 -23.63
C ALA A 347 4.28 -11.88 -23.92
N GLU A 348 5.52 -11.45 -24.19
CA GLU A 348 5.82 -10.06 -24.55
C GLU A 348 5.02 -9.62 -25.79
N LYS A 349 4.99 -10.46 -26.84
CA LYS A 349 4.22 -10.19 -28.05
C LYS A 349 2.73 -10.04 -27.75
N CYS A 350 2.15 -10.89 -26.90
CA CYS A 350 0.75 -10.79 -26.48
C CYS A 350 0.47 -9.46 -25.76
N VAL A 351 1.32 -9.09 -24.79
CA VAL A 351 1.20 -7.83 -24.04
C VAL A 351 1.29 -6.62 -24.99
N LEU A 352 2.29 -6.59 -25.87
CA LEU A 352 2.44 -5.51 -26.85
C LEU A 352 1.25 -5.41 -27.81
N THR A 353 0.67 -6.55 -28.19
CA THR A 353 -0.53 -6.60 -29.04
C THR A 353 -1.75 -6.04 -28.30
N ALA A 354 -1.95 -6.43 -27.04
CA ALA A 354 -3.03 -5.89 -26.20
C ALA A 354 -2.90 -4.36 -26.03
N GLY A 355 -1.68 -3.88 -25.76
CA GLY A 355 -1.39 -2.45 -25.69
C GLY A 355 -1.69 -1.71 -26.99
N GLN A 356 -1.29 -2.27 -28.13
CA GLN A 356 -1.60 -1.69 -29.44
C GLN A 356 -3.10 -1.63 -29.71
N ARG A 357 -3.85 -2.71 -29.43
CA ARG A 357 -5.31 -2.74 -29.63
C ARG A 357 -6.03 -1.74 -28.71
N ALA A 358 -5.58 -1.61 -27.45
CA ALA A 358 -6.10 -0.60 -26.55
C ALA A 358 -5.88 0.82 -27.09
N ASN A 359 -4.67 1.14 -27.57
CA ASN A 359 -4.34 2.44 -28.14
C ASN A 359 -5.14 2.78 -29.42
N GLN A 360 -5.62 1.78 -30.16
CA GLN A 360 -6.47 1.98 -31.34
C GLN A 360 -7.92 2.32 -30.98
N VAL A 361 -8.40 1.85 -29.82
CA VAL A 361 -9.81 2.00 -29.40
C VAL A 361 -10.00 3.21 -28.48
N TYR A 362 -9.04 3.49 -27.60
CA TYR A 362 -9.15 4.53 -26.58
C TYR A 362 -8.20 5.70 -26.84
N THR A 363 -8.58 6.87 -26.31
CA THR A 363 -7.86 8.14 -26.53
C THR A 363 -7.07 8.62 -25.32
N SER A 364 -7.25 7.97 -24.17
CA SER A 364 -6.56 8.31 -22.92
C SER A 364 -6.66 7.18 -21.90
N TRP A 365 -5.79 7.19 -20.89
CA TRP A 365 -5.85 6.27 -19.74
C TRP A 365 -7.23 6.30 -19.05
N ARG A 366 -7.83 7.49 -18.92
CA ARG A 366 -9.16 7.64 -18.29
C ARG A 366 -10.27 7.02 -19.14
N SER A 367 -10.23 7.23 -20.46
CA SER A 367 -11.18 6.60 -21.40
C SER A 367 -11.05 5.08 -21.37
N PHE A 368 -9.82 4.56 -21.43
CA PHE A 368 -9.53 3.14 -21.27
C PHE A 368 -10.05 2.57 -19.96
N SER A 369 -9.78 3.27 -18.85
CA SER A 369 -10.26 2.85 -17.53
C SER A 369 -11.78 2.80 -17.45
N ALA A 370 -12.50 3.76 -18.02
CA ALA A 370 -13.95 3.76 -17.99
C ALA A 370 -14.50 2.56 -18.79
N GLY A 371 -13.90 2.25 -19.95
CA GLY A 371 -14.24 1.07 -20.75
C GLY A 371 -13.94 -0.25 -20.02
N TYR A 372 -12.78 -0.36 -19.38
CA TYR A 372 -12.41 -1.51 -18.56
C TYR A 372 -13.44 -1.77 -17.46
N ILE A 373 -13.79 -0.72 -16.70
CA ILE A 373 -14.70 -0.87 -15.56
C ILE A 373 -16.10 -1.21 -16.04
N LEU A 374 -16.62 -0.52 -17.07
CA LEU A 374 -17.96 -0.83 -17.59
C LEU A 374 -18.05 -2.27 -18.10
N GLY A 375 -17.05 -2.74 -18.86
CA GLY A 375 -16.99 -4.13 -19.33
C GLY A 375 -17.01 -5.14 -18.19
N ARG A 376 -16.25 -4.86 -17.11
CA ARG A 376 -16.28 -5.70 -15.90
C ARG A 376 -17.65 -5.68 -15.21
N MET A 377 -18.25 -4.50 -15.06
CA MET A 377 -19.50 -4.34 -14.33
C MET A 377 -20.69 -5.01 -15.04
N LEU A 378 -20.77 -4.89 -16.36
CA LEU A 378 -21.80 -5.56 -17.16
C LEU A 378 -21.67 -7.09 -17.15
N ARG A 379 -20.52 -7.62 -16.74
CA ARG A 379 -20.29 -9.06 -16.61
C ARG A 379 -20.57 -9.60 -15.20
N PHE A 380 -20.40 -8.79 -14.16
CA PHE A 380 -20.32 -9.30 -12.77
C PHE A 380 -21.14 -8.54 -11.72
N ASP A 381 -21.56 -7.29 -11.97
CA ASP A 381 -22.12 -6.43 -10.91
C ASP A 381 -23.65 -6.24 -11.03
N ASP A 382 -24.25 -6.48 -12.21
CA ASP A 382 -25.71 -6.38 -12.47
C ASP A 382 -26.40 -5.09 -11.93
N GLY A 383 -25.62 -4.02 -11.76
CA GLY A 383 -26.09 -2.71 -11.30
C GLY A 383 -26.13 -2.55 -9.78
N GLU A 384 -25.60 -3.49 -9.01
CA GLU A 384 -25.62 -3.45 -7.54
C GLU A 384 -24.70 -2.38 -6.95
N PHE A 385 -23.64 -1.98 -7.68
CA PHE A 385 -22.55 -1.14 -7.17
C PHE A 385 -21.89 -1.74 -5.91
N GLY A 386 -21.72 -3.06 -5.92
CA GLY A 386 -21.19 -3.82 -4.79
C GLY A 386 -19.67 -3.81 -4.73
N GLU A 387 -19.11 -4.87 -4.13
CA GLU A 387 -17.66 -5.01 -3.95
C GLU A 387 -16.89 -4.92 -5.28
N TRP A 388 -17.43 -5.48 -6.37
CA TRP A 388 -16.81 -5.42 -7.69
C TRP A 388 -16.64 -3.99 -8.20
N TYR A 389 -17.67 -3.17 -8.02
CA TYR A 389 -17.62 -1.75 -8.35
C TYR A 389 -16.60 -1.00 -7.46
N GLU A 390 -16.67 -1.19 -6.14
CA GLU A 390 -15.76 -0.52 -5.20
C GLU A 390 -14.29 -0.85 -5.47
N ARG A 391 -13.98 -2.11 -5.75
CA ARG A 391 -12.62 -2.55 -6.15
C ARG A 391 -12.17 -1.90 -7.45
N SER A 392 -13.05 -1.80 -8.43
CA SER A 392 -12.73 -1.21 -9.74
C SER A 392 -12.55 0.31 -9.67
N LEU A 393 -13.36 0.99 -8.84
CA LEU A 393 -13.20 2.40 -8.51
C LEU A 393 -11.90 2.67 -7.76
N THR A 394 -11.52 1.80 -6.83
CA THR A 394 -10.25 1.92 -6.09
C THR A 394 -9.06 1.77 -7.04
N GLY A 395 -9.07 0.73 -7.90
CA GLY A 395 -8.04 0.56 -8.93
C GLY A 395 -7.94 1.76 -9.87
N HIS A 396 -9.08 2.33 -10.28
CA HIS A 396 -9.10 3.57 -11.07
C HIS A 396 -8.38 4.72 -10.37
N ARG A 397 -8.72 4.98 -9.10
CA ARG A 397 -8.14 6.10 -8.33
C ARG A 397 -6.65 5.93 -8.14
N VAL A 398 -6.20 4.74 -7.74
CA VAL A 398 -4.77 4.43 -7.62
C VAL A 398 -4.06 4.74 -8.93
N LEU A 399 -4.55 4.21 -10.05
CA LEU A 399 -3.90 4.40 -11.34
C LEU A 399 -4.00 5.84 -11.86
N ALA A 400 -5.10 6.56 -11.61
CA ALA A 400 -5.29 7.92 -12.10
C ALA A 400 -4.61 9.00 -11.25
N GLU A 401 -4.40 8.75 -9.96
CA GLU A 401 -4.03 9.77 -8.98
C GLU A 401 -2.65 9.56 -8.36
N ASP A 402 -2.21 8.31 -8.17
CA ASP A 402 -0.91 8.02 -7.55
C ASP A 402 0.24 8.65 -8.38
N PRO A 403 1.10 9.50 -7.79
CA PRO A 403 2.22 10.14 -8.49
C PRO A 403 3.17 9.15 -9.17
N ASP A 404 3.24 7.93 -8.65
CA ASP A 404 4.11 6.87 -9.12
C ASP A 404 3.46 5.99 -10.19
N SER A 405 2.17 6.22 -10.47
CA SER A 405 1.41 5.48 -11.46
C SER A 405 1.98 5.58 -12.87
N PRO A 406 2.02 4.45 -13.62
CA PRO A 406 2.35 4.48 -15.04
C PRO A 406 1.44 5.41 -15.84
N TRP A 407 0.17 5.56 -15.46
CA TRP A 407 -0.78 6.39 -16.21
C TRP A 407 -0.54 7.89 -16.02
N ARG A 408 0.20 8.27 -14.98
CA ARG A 408 0.64 9.65 -14.75
C ARG A 408 2.02 9.93 -15.31
N ARG A 409 2.88 8.92 -15.32
CA ARG A 409 4.28 9.02 -15.76
C ARG A 409 4.47 8.80 -17.25
N MET A 410 3.57 8.07 -17.91
CA MET A 410 3.59 7.81 -19.35
C MET A 410 2.38 8.41 -20.04
N ALA A 411 2.62 9.10 -21.16
CA ALA A 411 1.55 9.55 -22.04
C ALA A 411 0.79 8.34 -22.61
N TRP A 412 -0.48 8.55 -22.93
CA TRP A 412 -1.26 7.57 -23.68
C TRP A 412 -0.80 7.55 -25.15
N GLY A 413 -0.65 6.36 -25.74
CA GLY A 413 -0.28 6.17 -27.14
C GLY A 413 1.21 5.91 -27.35
#